data_AF-A0A6B3FKU4-F1
#
_entry.id   AF-A0A6B3FKU4-F1
#
_cell.length_a   1.000
_cell.length_b   1.000
_cell.length_c   1.000
_cell.angle_alpha   90.00
_cell.angle_beta   90.00
_cell.angle_gamma   90.00
#
_symmetry.space_group_name_H-M   'P 1'
#
loop_
_entity.id
_entity.type
_entity.pdbx_description
1 polymer ?
#
loop_
_entity_poly.entity_id
_entity_poly.type
_entity_poly.pdbx_seq_one_letter_code
_entity_poly.pdbx_strand_id
1 'polypeptide(L)'
;MTSPTDNTDISRDPYNLVVLDMAGTTVADGGLVEQAFSAAAQRLGVRAGSDEHARQLAYVRATMGESKISVFRHLFDDEDRAQYANTAFEEAYGELVDAGRIAPLPGARAAVERLAAEGRTVVLTTGFARTTQD
;
A
#
# COMPACT_ATOMS: atom_id res chain seq x y z
N MET A 1 23.49 5.42 55.63
CA MET A 1 23.01 4.45 54.62
C MET A 1 21.64 4.90 54.18
N THR A 2 21.57 5.69 53.12
CA THR A 2 20.32 6.07 52.44
C THR A 2 20.45 5.58 51.02
N SER A 3 19.65 4.57 50.68
CA SER A 3 19.60 3.94 49.36
C SER A 3 19.29 4.99 48.29
N PRO A 4 19.90 4.91 47.08
CA PRO A 4 19.47 5.73 45.98
C PRO A 4 18.09 5.25 45.54
N THR A 5 17.14 6.18 45.51
CA THR A 5 15.82 6.02 44.92
C THR A 5 15.96 5.59 43.47
N ASP A 6 15.47 4.38 43.21
CA ASP A 6 15.24 3.80 41.90
C ASP A 6 14.22 4.69 41.16
N ASN A 7 14.74 5.66 40.42
CA ASN A 7 13.93 6.61 39.68
C ASN A 7 13.56 5.93 38.37
N THR A 8 12.46 5.17 38.42
CA THR A 8 11.72 4.58 37.30
C THR A 8 12.06 5.24 35.97
N ASP A 9 12.94 4.60 35.21
CA ASP A 9 13.13 4.87 33.79
C ASP A 9 11.86 4.35 33.10
N ILE A 10 10.84 5.21 33.06
CA ILE A 10 9.63 4.95 32.30
C ILE A 10 10.05 5.02 30.83
N SER A 11 10.51 3.87 30.32
CA SER A 11 10.64 3.48 28.92
C SER A 11 10.77 4.66 27.96
N ARG A 12 12.01 5.00 27.58
CA ARG A 12 12.35 6.07 26.63
C ARG A 12 11.61 6.05 25.27
N ASP A 13 10.82 5.03 24.98
CA ASP A 13 9.97 4.99 23.80
C ASP A 13 8.57 4.45 24.11
N PRO A 14 7.52 5.28 24.08
CA PRO A 14 6.15 4.85 24.41
C PRO A 14 5.50 3.98 23.32
N TYR A 15 6.14 3.83 22.15
CA TYR A 15 5.60 3.10 21.01
C TYR A 15 6.43 1.85 20.69
N ASN A 16 5.96 0.70 21.18
CA ASN A 16 6.64 -0.59 20.95
C ASN A 16 6.26 -1.27 19.63
N LEU A 17 5.21 -0.80 18.95
CA LEU A 17 4.72 -1.31 17.68
C LEU A 17 4.68 -0.18 16.65
N VAL A 18 5.30 -0.42 15.49
CA VAL A 18 5.24 0.46 14.32
C VAL A 18 4.68 -0.34 13.14
N VAL A 19 3.56 0.12 12.60
CA VAL A 19 2.92 -0.48 11.43
C VAL A 19 3.06 0.49 10.27
N LEU A 20 3.72 0.06 9.20
CA LEU A 20 4.03 0.88 8.03
C LEU A 20 3.30 0.31 6.81
N ASP A 21 2.71 1.19 6.00
CA ASP A 21 2.23 0.79 4.68
C ASP A 21 3.40 0.56 3.70
N MET A 22 3.12 -0.05 2.56
CA MET A 22 4.08 -0.28 1.48
C MET A 22 4.08 0.84 0.44
N ALA A 23 3.07 0.89 -0.44
CA ALA A 23 3.04 1.82 -1.56
C ALA A 23 2.96 3.29 -1.10
N GLY A 24 3.87 4.12 -1.59
CA GLY A 24 3.95 5.54 -1.22
C GLY A 24 4.47 5.79 0.20
N THR A 25 4.74 4.75 0.99
CA THR A 25 5.21 4.85 2.39
C THR A 25 6.61 4.28 2.55
N THR A 26 6.84 3.01 2.16
CA THR A 26 8.18 2.38 2.18
C THR A 26 8.67 2.01 0.77
N VAL A 27 7.75 1.85 -0.18
CA VAL A 27 8.01 1.54 -1.59
C VAL A 27 7.53 2.70 -2.46
N ALA A 28 8.39 3.15 -3.36
CA ALA A 28 8.06 4.12 -4.37
C ALA A 28 7.14 3.46 -5.40
N ASP A 29 5.85 3.77 -5.32
CA ASP A 29 4.87 3.26 -6.27
C ASP A 29 4.88 4.03 -7.59
N GLY A 30 5.36 5.28 -7.65
CA GLY A 30 5.55 6.00 -8.94
C GLY A 30 4.31 6.10 -9.84
N GLY A 31 3.11 5.94 -9.29
CA GLY A 31 1.85 5.88 -10.04
C GLY A 31 1.52 4.50 -10.63
N LEU A 32 2.20 3.43 -10.22
CA LEU A 32 1.93 2.07 -10.69
C LEU A 32 0.54 1.58 -10.28
N VAL A 33 0.02 1.99 -9.11
CA VAL A 33 -1.38 1.72 -8.74
C VAL A 33 -2.33 2.30 -9.78
N GLU A 34 -2.13 3.55 -10.20
CA GLU A 34 -3.00 4.20 -11.19
C GLU A 34 -2.84 3.58 -12.59
N GLN A 35 -1.64 3.13 -12.94
CA GLN A 35 -1.36 2.42 -14.19
C GLN A 35 -2.04 1.05 -14.23
N ALA A 36 -1.88 0.25 -13.18
CA ALA A 36 -2.52 -1.05 -13.03
C ALA A 36 -4.05 -0.90 -13.01
N PHE A 37 -4.57 0.12 -12.33
CA PHE A 37 -5.99 0.44 -12.34
C PHE A 37 -6.49 0.78 -13.75
N SER A 38 -5.74 1.62 -14.47
CA SER A 38 -6.07 1.98 -15.85
C SER A 38 -6.05 0.78 -16.79
N ALA A 39 -5.15 -0.18 -16.57
CA ALA A 39 -5.10 -1.43 -17.33
C ALA A 39 -6.32 -2.31 -17.01
N ALA A 40 -6.70 -2.45 -15.74
CA ALA A 40 -7.89 -3.19 -15.32
C ALA A 40 -9.18 -2.57 -15.90
N ALA A 41 -9.34 -1.24 -15.80
CA ALA A 41 -10.49 -0.52 -16.33
C ALA A 41 -10.64 -0.71 -17.85
N GLN A 42 -9.54 -0.72 -18.60
CA GLN A 42 -9.55 -1.00 -20.05
C GLN A 42 -10.05 -2.40 -20.39
N ARG A 43 -9.68 -3.43 -19.61
CA ARG A 43 -10.20 -4.80 -19.79
C ARG A 43 -11.72 -4.89 -19.55
N LEU A 44 -12.29 -3.95 -18.78
CA LEU A 44 -13.72 -3.82 -18.54
C LEU A 44 -14.44 -2.89 -19.52
N GLY A 45 -13.75 -2.46 -20.59
CA GLY A 45 -14.31 -1.61 -21.63
C GLY A 45 -14.25 -0.11 -21.33
N VAL A 46 -13.64 0.32 -20.22
CA VAL A 46 -13.49 1.75 -19.92
C VAL A 46 -12.33 2.30 -20.74
N ARG A 47 -12.63 3.16 -21.71
CA ARG A 47 -11.62 3.76 -22.58
C ARG A 47 -10.72 4.71 -21.78
N ALA A 48 -9.41 4.52 -21.87
CA ALA A 48 -8.43 5.42 -21.28
C ALA A 48 -8.61 6.87 -21.77
N GLY A 49 -8.52 7.83 -20.84
CA GLY A 49 -8.72 9.25 -21.12
C GLY A 49 -10.16 9.65 -21.41
N SER A 50 -11.15 8.77 -21.19
CA SER A 50 -12.55 9.16 -21.16
C SER A 50 -12.90 9.86 -19.84
N ASP A 51 -14.03 10.58 -19.81
CA ASP A 51 -14.52 11.21 -18.58
C ASP A 51 -14.83 10.18 -17.48
N GLU A 52 -15.27 8.98 -17.87
CA GLU A 52 -15.47 7.87 -16.95
C GLU A 52 -14.15 7.40 -16.35
N HIS A 53 -13.12 7.19 -17.18
CA HIS A 53 -11.78 6.83 -16.72
C HIS A 53 -11.21 7.87 -15.77
N ALA A 54 -11.38 9.16 -16.06
CA ALA A 54 -10.93 10.24 -15.19
C ALA A 54 -11.65 10.25 -13.84
N ARG A 55 -12.97 10.01 -13.80
CA ARG A 55 -13.74 9.90 -12.55
C ARG A 55 -13.31 8.68 -11.72
N GLN A 56 -13.09 7.53 -12.37
CA GLN A 56 -12.62 6.33 -11.69
C GLN A 56 -11.23 6.55 -11.07
N LEU A 57 -10.29 7.14 -11.81
CA LEU A 57 -8.97 7.47 -11.27
C LEU A 57 -9.02 8.48 -10.12
N ALA A 58 -9.90 9.48 -10.20
CA ALA A 58 -10.10 10.42 -9.10
C ALA A 58 -10.61 9.71 -7.83
N TYR A 59 -11.53 8.75 -7.98
CA TYR A 59 -12.02 7.95 -6.86
C TYR A 59 -10.90 7.08 -6.27
N VAL A 60 -10.12 6.37 -7.11
CA VAL A 60 -8.99 5.54 -6.66
C VAL A 60 -7.98 6.35 -5.84
N ARG A 61 -7.67 7.59 -6.27
CA ARG A 61 -6.79 8.50 -5.53
C ARG A 61 -7.39 8.92 -4.18
N ALA A 62 -8.69 9.17 -4.15
CA ALA A 62 -9.40 9.55 -2.94
C ALA A 62 -9.50 8.41 -1.92
N THR A 63 -9.46 7.15 -2.38
CA THR A 63 -9.58 5.94 -1.55
C THR A 63 -8.25 5.18 -1.41
N MET A 64 -7.11 5.89 -1.50
CA MET A 64 -5.80 5.27 -1.27
C MET A 64 -5.73 4.67 0.13
N GLY A 65 -5.24 3.43 0.22
CA GLY A 65 -5.21 2.64 1.45
C GLY A 65 -6.43 1.74 1.67
N GLU A 66 -7.54 1.93 0.95
CA GLU A 66 -8.66 0.99 0.98
C GLU A 66 -8.35 -0.31 0.21
N SER A 67 -9.06 -1.38 0.59
CA SER A 67 -8.99 -2.66 -0.13
C SER A 67 -9.44 -2.49 -1.57
N LYS A 68 -8.69 -3.06 -2.52
CA LYS A 68 -8.94 -2.90 -3.96
C LYS A 68 -10.31 -3.42 -4.38
N ILE A 69 -10.76 -4.53 -3.80
CA ILE A 69 -12.10 -5.07 -4.07
C ILE A 69 -13.23 -4.11 -3.66
N SER A 70 -13.08 -3.38 -2.55
CA SER A 70 -14.10 -2.41 -2.12
C SER A 70 -14.16 -1.22 -3.08
N VAL A 71 -13.01 -0.76 -3.57
CA VAL A 71 -12.93 0.27 -4.62
C VAL A 71 -13.63 -0.21 -5.89
N PHE A 72 -13.35 -1.43 -6.36
CA PHE A 72 -13.97 -1.94 -7.58
C PHE A 72 -15.47 -2.19 -7.46
N ARG A 73 -15.95 -2.64 -6.29
CA ARG A 73 -17.39 -2.75 -6.00
C ARG A 73 -18.09 -1.41 -6.12
N HIS A 74 -17.48 -0.34 -5.58
CA HIS A 74 -18.03 1.01 -5.71
C HIS A 74 -18.09 1.48 -7.17
N LEU A 75 -17.10 1.12 -7.99
CA LEU A 75 -16.99 1.62 -9.36
C LEU A 75 -17.85 0.89 -10.38
N PHE A 76 -18.13 -0.40 -10.16
CA PHE A 76 -18.83 -1.23 -11.14
C PHE A 76 -20.24 -1.66 -10.73
N ASP A 77 -20.61 -1.54 -9.45
CA ASP A 77 -21.93 -1.92 -8.89
C ASP A 77 -22.41 -3.32 -9.31
N ASP A 78 -21.45 -4.21 -9.59
CA ASP A 78 -21.64 -5.58 -10.06
C ASP A 78 -20.47 -6.42 -9.51
N GLU A 79 -20.80 -7.48 -8.78
CA GLU A 79 -19.80 -8.26 -8.05
C GLU A 79 -18.86 -9.03 -8.99
N ASP A 80 -19.38 -9.63 -10.06
CA ASP A 80 -18.57 -10.40 -11.01
C ASP A 80 -17.59 -9.48 -11.75
N ARG A 81 -18.05 -8.30 -12.15
CA ARG A 81 -17.19 -7.26 -12.74
C ARG A 81 -16.16 -6.73 -11.76
N ALA A 82 -16.54 -6.54 -10.49
CA ALA A 82 -15.61 -6.07 -9.46
C ALA A 82 -14.51 -7.10 -9.19
N GLN A 83 -14.84 -8.40 -9.12
CA GLN A 83 -13.86 -9.48 -8.96
C GLN A 83 -12.94 -9.60 -10.18
N TYR A 84 -13.50 -9.50 -11.38
CA TYR A 84 -12.71 -9.48 -12.61
C TYR A 84 -11.76 -8.29 -12.65
N ALA A 85 -12.22 -7.09 -12.27
CA ALA A 85 -11.40 -5.89 -12.16
C ALA A 85 -10.26 -6.06 -11.16
N ASN A 86 -10.55 -6.64 -9.99
CA ASN A 86 -9.57 -6.87 -8.96
C ASN A 86 -8.47 -7.82 -9.44
N THR A 87 -8.85 -8.93 -10.08
CA THR A 87 -7.90 -9.89 -10.67
C THR A 87 -7.05 -9.23 -11.75
N ALA A 88 -7.69 -8.49 -12.66
CA ALA A 88 -6.99 -7.78 -13.72
C ALA A 88 -6.01 -6.72 -13.19
N PHE A 89 -6.35 -6.06 -12.09
CA PHE A 89 -5.49 -5.12 -11.41
C PHE A 89 -4.28 -5.82 -10.79
N GLU A 90 -4.48 -6.93 -10.09
CA GLU A 90 -3.41 -7.69 -9.45
C GLU A 90 -2.41 -8.21 -10.49
N GLU A 91 -2.89 -8.75 -11.61
CA GLU A 91 -2.05 -9.17 -12.73
C GLU A 91 -1.24 -8.00 -13.30
N ALA A 92 -1.91 -6.90 -13.64
CA ALA A 92 -1.24 -5.73 -14.23
C ALA A 92 -0.22 -5.10 -13.26
N TYR A 93 -0.51 -5.10 -11.96
CA TYR A 93 0.42 -4.59 -10.95
C TYR A 93 1.61 -5.53 -10.77
N GLY A 94 1.38 -6.85 -10.73
CA GLY A 94 2.44 -7.86 -10.69
C GLY A 94 3.42 -7.74 -11.85
N GLU A 95 2.91 -7.59 -13.08
CA GLU A 95 3.74 -7.37 -14.27
C GLU A 95 4.63 -6.11 -14.15
N LEU A 96 4.09 -5.04 -13.56
CA LEU A 96 4.85 -3.80 -13.32
C LEU A 96 5.94 -3.99 -12.26
N VAL A 97 5.65 -4.73 -11.20
CA VAL A 97 6.62 -5.10 -10.16
C VAL A 97 7.74 -5.95 -10.75
N ASP A 98 7.39 -7.01 -11.49
CA ASP A 98 8.34 -7.93 -12.14
C ASP A 98 9.22 -7.21 -13.17
N ALA A 99 8.70 -6.16 -13.82
CA ALA A 99 9.47 -5.29 -14.70
C ALA A 99 10.45 -4.36 -13.96
N GLY A 100 10.61 -4.50 -12.63
CA GLY A 100 11.54 -3.73 -11.81
C GLY A 100 11.12 -2.27 -11.62
N ARG A 101 9.81 -1.97 -11.73
CA ARG A 101 9.31 -0.59 -11.62
C ARG A 101 9.14 -0.11 -10.18
N ILE A 102 9.35 -0.98 -9.20
CA ILE A 102 9.33 -0.64 -7.78
C ILE A 102 10.73 -0.40 -7.23
N ALA A 103 10.84 0.55 -6.32
CA ALA A 103 12.09 0.83 -5.59
C ALA A 103 11.76 1.21 -4.15
N PRO A 104 12.65 0.96 -3.16
CA PRO A 104 12.46 1.50 -1.83
C PRO A 104 12.47 3.03 -1.88
N LEU A 105 11.61 3.67 -1.08
CA LEU A 105 11.68 5.12 -0.89
C LEU A 105 13.01 5.48 -0.20
N PRO A 106 13.61 6.65 -0.51
CA PRO A 106 14.85 7.09 0.11
C PRO A 106 14.76 7.07 1.64
N GLY A 107 15.68 6.33 2.28
CA GLY A 107 15.73 6.20 3.73
C GLY A 107 14.71 5.24 4.36
N ALA A 108 13.76 4.69 3.60
CA ALA A 108 12.74 3.78 4.13
C ALA A 108 13.37 2.55 4.80
N ARG A 109 14.31 1.90 4.11
CA ARG A 109 15.05 0.75 4.64
C ARG A 109 15.82 1.10 5.92
N ALA A 110 16.59 2.19 5.90
CA ALA A 110 17.38 2.62 7.05
C ALA A 110 16.51 2.99 8.27
N ALA A 111 15.32 3.56 8.03
CA ALA A 111 14.36 3.86 9.08
C ALA A 111 13.81 2.58 9.73
N VAL A 112 13.42 1.58 8.93
CA VAL A 112 12.96 0.27 9.43
C VAL A 112 14.05 -0.41 10.24
N GLU A 113 15.28 -0.47 9.71
CA GLU A 113 16.43 -1.07 10.39
C GLU A 113 16.74 -0.38 11.74
N ARG A 114 16.68 0.95 11.79
CA ARG A 114 16.87 1.71 13.04
C ARG A 114 15.77 1.41 14.06
N LEU A 115 14.50 1.45 13.65
CA LEU A 115 13.37 1.17 14.54
C LEU A 115 13.45 -0.23 15.15
N ALA A 116 13.84 -1.22 14.35
CA ALA A 116 14.06 -2.60 14.80
C ALA A 116 15.27 -2.70 15.75
N ALA A 117 16.39 -2.02 15.46
CA ALA A 117 17.57 -2.00 16.32
C ALA A 117 17.32 -1.34 17.69
N GLU A 118 16.36 -0.41 17.75
CA GLU A 118 15.88 0.23 18.97
C GLU A 118 14.91 -0.68 19.79
N GLY A 119 14.68 -1.93 19.34
CA GLY A 119 13.90 -2.93 20.07
C GLY A 119 12.38 -2.86 19.80
N ARG A 120 11.93 -2.08 18.81
CA ARG A 120 10.51 -2.02 18.44
C ARG A 120 10.12 -3.16 17.52
N THR A 121 8.87 -3.59 17.63
CA THR A 121 8.23 -4.45 16.63
C THR A 121 7.85 -3.60 15.43
N VAL A 122 8.39 -3.91 14.25
CA VAL A 122 8.06 -3.23 12.99
C VAL A 122 7.33 -4.20 12.08
N VAL A 123 6.18 -3.80 11.57
CA VAL A 123 5.32 -4.59 10.68
C VAL A 123 5.07 -3.80 9.40
N LEU A 124 5.19 -4.47 8.25
CA LEU A 124 4.67 -3.95 6.98
C LEU A 124 3.26 -4.50 6.76
N THR A 125 2.33 -3.62 6.41
CA THR A 125 0.98 -3.97 6.00
C THR A 125 0.68 -3.32 4.67
N THR A 126 -0.21 -3.89 3.88
CA THR A 126 -0.69 -3.22 2.67
C THR A 126 -2.03 -3.79 2.21
N GLY A 127 -2.75 -3.02 1.40
CA GLY A 127 -3.99 -3.45 0.74
C GLY A 127 -3.78 -4.34 -0.48
N PHE A 128 -2.53 -4.63 -0.87
CA PHE A 128 -2.23 -5.58 -1.95
C PHE A 128 -2.39 -7.03 -1.50
N ALA A 129 -2.70 -7.90 -2.47
CA ALA A 129 -2.69 -9.35 -2.28
C ALA A 129 -1.30 -9.86 -1.87
N ARG A 130 -1.26 -11.02 -1.19
CA ARG A 130 -0.02 -11.63 -0.68
C ARG A 130 1.03 -11.85 -1.78
N THR A 131 0.62 -12.32 -2.95
CA THR A 131 1.53 -12.56 -4.09
C THR A 131 2.23 -11.29 -4.59
N THR A 132 1.62 -10.11 -4.38
CA THR A 132 2.23 -8.82 -4.72
C THR A 132 3.18 -8.32 -3.64
N GLN A 133 3.04 -8.82 -2.41
CA GLN A 133 3.89 -8.45 -1.26
C GLN A 133 5.21 -9.22 -1.23
N ASP A 134 5.16 -10.50 -1.63
CA ASP A 134 6.28 -11.46 -1.61
C ASP A 134 7.33 -11.15 -2.69
#